data_AF-A0A267ESF5-F1
#
_entry.id   AF-A0A267ESF5-F1
#
_cell.length_a   1.000
_cell.length_b   1.000
_cell.length_c   1.000
_cell.angle_alpha   90.00
_cell.angle_beta   90.00
_cell.angle_gamma   90.00
#
_symmetry.space_group_name_H-M   'P 1'
#
loop_
_entity.id
_entity.type
_entity.pdbx_description
1 polymer ?
#
loop_
_entity_poly.entity_id
_entity_poly.type
_entity_poly.pdbx_seq_one_letter_code
_entity_poly.pdbx_strand_id
1 'polypeptide(L)'
;RHPQLKREQVKRSKQVSGTRNPYFNQQFVFEVGARDMLETCILRITLVHKTETLRLKRPVGSLELHAGADPDSLPLLHWRELLQTPNRAVARWHNLITPRPRRETARSGRRRRSAGCRSCRRRRRRRPRPRRPREIDDDFILNR
;
A
#
# COMPACT_ATOMS: atom_id res chain seq x y z
N ARG A 1 -3.29 8.48 36.62
CA ARG A 1 -3.33 9.19 35.31
C ARG A 1 -4.10 8.30 34.34
N HIS A 2 -5.30 8.68 33.94
CA HIS A 2 -6.07 7.92 32.96
C HIS A 2 -5.32 7.90 31.62
N PRO A 3 -5.19 6.75 30.93
CA PRO A 3 -4.65 6.73 29.58
C PRO A 3 -5.62 7.53 28.70
N GLN A 4 -5.13 8.63 28.13
CA GLN A 4 -5.90 9.44 27.19
C GLN A 4 -6.26 8.55 26.00
N LEU A 5 -7.55 8.23 25.87
CA LEU A 5 -8.08 7.45 24.75
C LEU A 5 -7.65 8.14 23.45
N LYS A 6 -6.85 7.44 22.64
CA LYS A 6 -6.43 7.87 21.31
C LYS A 6 -7.70 8.03 20.45
N ARG A 7 -8.18 9.27 20.28
CA ARG A 7 -9.36 9.59 19.46
C ARG A 7 -8.99 9.46 17.99
N GLU A 8 -9.43 8.40 17.34
CA GLU A 8 -9.28 8.20 15.90
C GLU A 8 -10.52 8.71 15.17
N GLN A 9 -10.34 9.62 14.20
CA GLN A 9 -11.41 10.12 13.35
C GLN A 9 -11.21 9.61 11.92
N VAL A 10 -12.19 8.89 11.39
CA VAL A 10 -12.13 8.34 10.03
C VAL A 10 -13.23 8.96 9.18
N LYS A 11 -12.84 9.61 8.08
CA LYS A 11 -13.75 10.14 7.06
C LYS A 11 -13.50 9.45 5.73
N ARG A 12 -14.53 9.39 4.87
CA ARG A 12 -14.49 8.67 3.59
C ARG A 12 -15.09 9.52 2.49
N SER A 13 -14.50 9.44 1.31
CA SER A 13 -15.04 10.10 0.11
C SER A 13 -16.22 9.33 -0.47
N LYS A 14 -16.92 9.98 -1.41
CA LYS A 14 -17.81 9.28 -2.34
C LYS A 14 -17.02 8.26 -3.16
N GLN A 15 -17.65 7.13 -3.47
CA GLN A 15 -17.10 6.13 -4.39
C GLN A 15 -17.19 6.68 -5.82
N VAL A 16 -16.07 6.66 -6.54
CA VAL A 16 -15.99 7.00 -7.97
C VAL A 16 -15.67 5.71 -8.72
N SER A 17 -16.51 5.34 -9.69
CA SER A 17 -16.37 4.13 -10.51
C SER A 17 -16.09 4.51 -11.97
N GLY A 18 -15.65 3.53 -12.77
CA GLY A 18 -15.45 3.70 -14.21
C GLY A 18 -14.16 4.44 -14.63
N THR A 19 -13.29 4.82 -13.70
CA THR A 19 -12.03 5.53 -14.02
C THR A 19 -10.89 5.12 -13.08
N ARG A 20 -9.66 5.15 -13.62
CA ARG A 20 -8.41 5.02 -12.84
C ARG A 20 -7.86 6.37 -12.35
N ASN A 21 -8.44 7.48 -12.83
CA ASN A 21 -8.09 8.84 -12.43
C ASN A 21 -9.33 9.53 -11.81
N PRO A 22 -9.72 9.15 -10.58
CA PRO A 22 -10.92 9.69 -9.94
C PRO A 22 -10.73 11.15 -9.51
N TYR A 23 -11.70 12.00 -9.82
CA TYR A 23 -11.77 13.37 -9.32
C TYR A 23 -12.74 13.44 -8.13
N PHE A 24 -12.23 13.66 -6.92
CA PHE A 24 -13.06 13.68 -5.72
C PHE A 24 -13.58 15.07 -5.34
N ASN A 25 -12.72 16.09 -5.42
CA ASN A 25 -12.94 17.46 -4.97
C ASN A 25 -13.79 17.57 -3.69
N GLN A 26 -13.40 16.81 -2.66
CA GLN A 26 -14.11 16.71 -1.40
C GLN A 26 -13.21 17.21 -0.28
N GLN A 27 -13.81 17.97 0.63
CA GLN A 27 -13.15 18.47 1.81
C GLN A 27 -13.52 17.61 3.03
N PHE A 28 -12.53 17.36 3.87
CA PHE A 28 -12.71 16.71 5.17
C PHE A 28 -12.29 17.67 6.28
N VAL A 29 -13.18 17.90 7.24
CA VAL A 29 -12.89 18.70 8.43
C VAL A 29 -12.61 17.76 9.59
N PHE A 30 -11.50 17.91 10.29
CA PHE A 30 -11.18 17.13 11.49
C PHE A 30 -11.11 18.05 12.69
N GLU A 31 -11.77 17.66 13.78
CA GLU A 31 -11.64 18.38 15.05
C GLU A 31 -10.31 17.98 15.69
N VAL A 32 -9.34 18.88 15.65
CA VAL A 32 -8.10 18.74 16.42
C VAL A 32 -8.26 19.62 17.66
N GLY A 33 -7.91 19.09 18.84
CA GLY A 33 -8.03 19.81 20.10
C GLY A 33 -7.01 20.93 20.23
N ALA A 34 -6.15 20.87 21.24
CA ALA A 34 -5.09 21.87 21.41
C ALA A 34 -4.11 21.86 20.24
N ARG A 35 -3.51 23.01 19.94
CA ARG A 35 -2.53 23.18 18.86
C ARG A 35 -1.34 22.21 19.01
N ASP A 36 -0.90 21.98 20.25
CA ASP A 36 0.20 21.06 20.57
C ASP A 36 -0.10 19.61 20.15
N MET A 37 -1.38 19.23 20.04
CA MET A 37 -1.73 17.90 19.56
C MET A 37 -1.32 17.67 18.10
N LEU A 38 -1.17 18.74 17.29
CA LEU A 38 -0.74 18.63 15.90
C LEU A 38 0.67 18.05 15.76
N GLU A 39 1.52 18.14 16.78
CA GLU A 39 2.85 17.51 16.77
C GLU A 39 2.76 15.98 16.88
N THR A 40 1.72 15.48 17.56
CA THR A 40 1.49 14.04 17.78
C THR A 40 0.47 13.42 16.82
N CYS A 41 -0.25 14.23 16.05
CA CYS A 41 -1.29 13.76 15.15
C CYS A 41 -0.70 13.11 13.91
N ILE A 42 -1.39 12.06 13.42
CA ILE A 42 -1.06 11.39 12.17
C ILE A 42 -2.29 11.44 11.27
N LEU A 43 -2.16 12.12 10.14
CA LEU A 43 -3.15 12.10 9.08
C LEU A 43 -2.78 11.01 8.07
N ARG A 44 -3.56 9.93 8.04
CA ARG A 44 -3.38 8.83 7.09
C ARG A 44 -4.45 8.88 6.01
N ILE A 45 -4.03 8.97 4.76
CA ILE A 45 -4.90 8.93 3.58
C ILE A 45 -4.69 7.58 2.90
N THR A 46 -5.74 6.79 2.72
CA THR A 46 -5.66 5.49 2.06
C THR A 46 -6.59 5.46 0.85
N LEU A 47 -6.02 5.18 -0.31
CA LEU A 47 -6.80 4.92 -1.51
C LEU A 47 -7.22 3.46 -1.52
N VAL A 48 -8.53 3.21 -1.60
CA VAL A 48 -9.10 1.87 -1.58
C VAL A 48 -9.82 1.62 -2.89
N HIS A 49 -9.45 0.53 -3.57
CA HIS A 49 -10.21 0.01 -4.68
C HIS A 49 -11.29 -0.93 -4.13
N LYS A 50 -12.55 -0.56 -4.36
CA LYS A 50 -13.73 -1.36 -4.05
C LYS A 50 -14.33 -1.83 -5.36
N THR A 51 -14.29 -3.14 -5.61
CA THR A 51 -15.00 -3.73 -6.75
C THR A 51 -16.40 -4.13 -6.29
N GLU A 52 -17.41 -3.95 -7.15
CA GLU A 52 -18.80 -4.28 -6.82
C GLU A 52 -18.99 -5.79 -6.54
N THR A 53 -18.17 -6.62 -7.18
CA THR A 53 -18.20 -8.07 -7.10
C THR A 53 -17.48 -8.64 -5.87
N LEU A 54 -16.52 -7.91 -5.30
CA LEU A 54 -15.80 -8.38 -4.12
C LEU A 54 -16.22 -7.55 -2.91
N ARG A 55 -16.79 -8.20 -1.90
CA ARG A 55 -16.99 -7.59 -0.57
C ARG A 55 -15.66 -7.17 0.09
N LEU A 56 -14.52 -7.52 -0.50
CA LEU A 56 -13.19 -7.20 -0.02
C LEU A 56 -12.72 -5.83 -0.50
N LYS A 57 -12.42 -4.95 0.46
CA LYS A 57 -11.74 -3.67 0.22
C LYS A 57 -10.25 -3.92 -0.01
N ARG A 58 -9.72 -3.55 -1.17
CA ARG A 58 -8.28 -3.68 -1.47
C ARG A 58 -7.62 -2.30 -1.38
N PRO A 59 -6.75 -2.04 -0.38
CA PRO A 59 -5.98 -0.81 -0.35
C PRO A 59 -4.99 -0.80 -1.52
N VAL A 60 -5.05 0.25 -2.33
CA VAL A 60 -4.12 0.48 -3.45
C VAL A 60 -2.80 1.03 -2.91
N GLY A 61 -2.91 1.98 -1.98
CA GLY A 61 -1.78 2.65 -1.37
C GLY A 61 -2.21 3.59 -0.26
N SER A 62 -1.27 3.98 0.58
CA SER A 62 -1.49 4.94 1.66
C SER A 62 -0.41 6.01 1.71
N LEU A 63 -0.78 7.16 2.26
CA LEU A 63 0.08 8.29 2.58
C LEU A 63 -0.12 8.65 4.05
N GLU A 64 0.97 8.97 4.73
CA GLU A 64 0.94 9.45 6.11
C GLU A 64 1.60 10.83 6.17
N LEU A 65 0.93 11.76 6.82
CA LEU A 65 1.39 13.13 7.07
C LEU A 65 1.42 13.35 8.58
N HIS A 66 2.60 13.61 9.12
CA HIS A 66 2.82 13.88 10.55
C HIS A 66 4.17 14.53 10.78
N ALA A 67 4.37 15.12 11.96
CA ALA A 67 5.62 15.80 12.32
C ALA A 67 6.82 14.84 12.47
N GLY A 68 6.56 13.57 12.78
CA GLY A 68 7.59 12.52 12.92
C GLY A 68 7.91 11.74 11.63
N ALA A 69 7.55 12.25 10.45
CA ALA A 69 7.90 11.61 9.18
C ALA A 69 9.41 11.75 8.89
N ASP A 70 9.93 10.98 7.94
CA ASP A 70 11.37 10.98 7.63
C ASP A 70 11.89 12.41 7.34
N PRO A 71 13.08 12.77 7.86
CA PRO A 71 13.73 14.04 7.53
C PRO A 71 13.82 14.22 6.01
N ASP A 72 13.52 15.42 5.52
CA ASP A 72 13.49 15.78 4.09
C ASP A 72 12.47 15.04 3.22
N SER A 73 11.55 14.29 3.82
CA SER A 73 10.45 13.68 3.08
C SER A 73 9.41 14.72 2.63
N LEU A 74 8.89 14.54 1.41
CA LEU A 74 7.83 15.39 0.87
C LEU A 74 6.57 15.47 1.77
N PRO A 75 6.13 14.38 2.44
CA PRO A 75 5.05 14.43 3.43
C PRO A 75 5.37 15.31 4.64
N LEU A 76 6.60 15.27 5.17
CA LEU A 76 7.01 16.13 6.28
C LEU A 76 7.01 17.61 5.88
N LEU A 77 7.58 17.92 4.70
CA LEU A 77 7.58 19.28 4.17
C LEU A 77 6.16 19.81 3.98
N HIS A 78 5.23 18.96 3.55
CA HIS A 78 3.81 19.32 3.45
C HIS A 78 3.20 19.61 4.82
N TRP A 79 3.47 18.75 5.80
CA TRP A 79 2.97 18.94 7.16
C TRP A 79 3.47 20.25 7.78
N ARG A 80 4.76 20.55 7.61
CA ARG A 80 5.36 21.80 8.11
C ARG A 80 4.74 23.03 7.49
N GLU A 81 4.50 23.02 6.19
CA GLU A 81 3.87 24.15 5.49
C GLU A 81 2.43 24.42 5.97
N LEU A 82 1.67 23.35 6.25
CA LEU A 82 0.32 23.47 6.84
C LEU A 82 0.38 24.18 8.21
N LEU A 83 1.36 23.84 9.06
CA LEU A 83 1.51 24.44 10.38
C LEU A 83 1.98 25.91 10.33
N GLN A 84 2.77 26.25 9.31
CA GLN A 84 3.25 27.61 9.07
C GLN A 84 2.17 28.52 8.45
N THR A 85 1.17 27.95 7.79
CA THR A 85 0.14 28.71 7.05
C THR A 85 -1.31 28.32 7.44
N PRO A 86 -1.74 28.58 8.70
CA PRO A 86 -2.98 28.03 9.25
C PRO A 86 -4.28 28.45 8.53
N ASN A 87 -4.25 29.54 7.76
CA ASN A 87 -5.41 30.06 7.02
C ASN A 87 -5.31 29.87 5.51
N ARG A 88 -4.31 29.12 5.04
CA ARG A 88 -4.05 28.89 3.62
C ARG A 88 -4.19 27.41 3.30
N ALA A 89 -4.95 27.11 2.25
CA ALA A 89 -4.95 25.78 1.69
C ALA A 89 -3.61 25.50 1.01
N VAL A 90 -2.95 24.41 1.40
CA VAL A 90 -1.72 23.91 0.75
C VAL A 90 -2.08 22.69 -0.09
N ALA A 91 -1.79 22.74 -1.38
CA ALA A 91 -2.02 21.65 -2.31
C ALA A 91 -0.68 21.01 -2.71
N ARG A 92 -0.59 19.68 -2.65
CA ARG A 92 0.62 18.95 -3.01
C ARG A 92 0.30 17.54 -3.51
N TRP A 93 0.99 17.14 -4.58
CA TRP A 93 0.99 15.77 -5.06
C TRP A 93 1.89 14.89 -4.19
N HIS A 94 1.46 13.65 -3.94
CA HIS A 94 2.19 12.67 -3.16
C HIS A 94 2.15 11.31 -3.84
N ASN A 95 3.24 10.56 -3.74
CA ASN A 95 3.27 9.16 -4.15
C ASN A 95 2.63 8.30 -3.05
N LEU A 96 1.77 7.37 -3.46
CA LEU A 96 1.17 6.42 -2.51
C LEU A 96 2.13 5.27 -2.23
N ILE A 97 2.30 4.93 -0.96
CA ILE A 97 3.06 3.76 -0.54
C ILE A 97 2.17 2.53 -0.68
N THR A 98 2.55 1.60 -1.57
CA THR A 98 1.81 0.35 -1.75
C THR A 98 1.93 -0.51 -0.49
N PRO A 99 0.81 -0.99 0.09
CA PRO A 99 0.88 -1.91 1.21
C PRO A 99 1.55 -3.21 0.73
N ARG A 100 2.52 -3.71 1.52
CA ARG A 100 3.12 -5.01 1.24
C ARG A 100 2.00 -6.06 1.19
N PRO A 101 1.94 -6.92 0.16
CA PRO A 101 0.98 -8.00 0.15
C PRO A 101 1.21 -8.84 1.40
N ARG A 102 0.15 -9.12 2.16
CA ARG A 102 0.22 -10.13 3.23
C ARG A 102 0.71 -11.41 2.57
N ARG A 103 1.96 -11.80 2.86
CA ARG A 103 2.43 -13.15 2.54
C ARG A 103 1.46 -14.08 3.24
N GLU A 104 0.55 -14.68 2.49
CA GLU A 104 -0.19 -15.84 2.96
C GLU A 104 0.90 -16.83 3.38
N THR A 105 1.01 -17.07 4.68
CA THR A 105 1.85 -18.14 5.19
C THR A 105 1.38 -19.37 4.45
N ALA A 106 2.18 -19.83 3.47
CA ALA A 106 1.94 -21.09 2.80
C ALA A 106 1.84 -22.12 3.93
N ARG A 107 0.61 -22.51 4.26
CA ARG A 107 0.37 -23.66 5.12
C ARG A 107 1.06 -24.78 4.38
N SER A 108 2.27 -25.13 4.82
CA SER A 108 2.97 -26.33 4.42
C SER A 108 2.10 -27.49 4.89
N GLY A 109 1.09 -27.83 4.07
CA GLY A 109 0.34 -29.05 4.23
C GLY A 109 1.38 -30.16 4.18
N ARG A 110 1.64 -30.76 5.34
CA ARG A 110 2.37 -32.01 5.46
C ARG A 110 1.74 -32.96 4.44
N ARG A 111 2.43 -33.19 3.32
CA ARG A 111 2.13 -34.29 2.42
C ARG A 111 2.22 -35.54 3.28
N ARG A 112 1.07 -36.13 3.64
CA ARG A 112 1.03 -37.48 4.18
C ARG A 112 1.75 -38.35 3.16
N ARG A 113 2.93 -38.87 3.52
CA ARG A 113 3.59 -39.92 2.76
C ARG A 113 2.69 -41.14 2.89
N SER A 114 1.81 -41.36 1.92
CA SER A 114 1.18 -42.66 1.73
C SER A 114 2.29 -43.68 1.51
N ALA A 115 2.27 -44.73 2.32
CA ALA A 115 3.20 -45.84 2.29
C ALA A 115 3.34 -46.38 0.87
N GLY A 116 4.58 -46.66 0.47
CA GLY A 116 4.93 -47.06 -0.88
C GLY A 116 4.29 -48.38 -1.30
N CYS A 117 3.58 -48.35 -2.42
CA CYS A 117 3.32 -49.55 -3.22
C CYS A 117 4.60 -49.89 -4.00
N ARG A 118 5.21 -51.04 -3.69
CA ARG A 118 6.49 -51.50 -4.25
C ARG A 118 6.37 -52.13 -5.65
N SER A 119 5.59 -51.59 -6.58
CA SER A 119 5.51 -52.15 -7.94
C SER A 119 5.87 -51.19 -9.09
N CYS A 120 6.00 -49.88 -8.86
CA CYS A 120 6.36 -48.94 -9.93
C CYS A 120 7.88 -48.71 -10.04
N ARG A 121 8.66 -49.80 -10.09
CA ARG A 121 10.03 -49.75 -10.64
C ARG A 121 9.94 -50.08 -12.13
N ARG A 122 9.73 -49.08 -13.00
CA ARG A 122 10.18 -49.13 -14.39
C ARG A 122 9.95 -47.78 -15.08
N ARG A 123 10.98 -47.37 -15.84
CA ARG A 123 11.01 -46.28 -16.84
C ARG A 123 11.26 -44.86 -16.32
N ARG A 124 12.45 -44.63 -15.75
CA ARG A 124 13.14 -43.34 -15.90
C ARG A 124 13.65 -43.21 -17.33
N ARG A 125 12.80 -42.80 -18.28
CA ARG A 125 13.27 -42.32 -19.58
C ARG A 125 13.82 -40.90 -19.39
N ARG A 126 15.14 -40.75 -19.52
CA ARG A 126 15.84 -39.47 -19.54
C ARG A 126 15.24 -38.60 -20.66
N ARG A 127 14.58 -37.50 -20.32
CA ARG A 127 14.19 -36.48 -21.30
C ARG A 127 15.45 -35.69 -21.69
N PRO A 128 15.74 -35.47 -22.98
CA PRO A 128 16.84 -34.60 -23.39
C PRO A 128 16.53 -33.14 -23.04
N ARG A 129 17.57 -32.40 -22.67
CA ARG A 129 17.50 -30.95 -22.37
C ARG A 129 17.14 -30.17 -23.64
N PRO A 130 16.16 -29.24 -23.61
CA PRO A 130 16.00 -28.28 -24.70
C PRO A 130 17.17 -27.28 -24.68
N ARG A 131 17.63 -26.84 -25.86
CA ARG A 131 18.69 -25.85 -26.03
C ARG A 131 18.10 -24.47 -26.42
N ARG A 132 18.56 -23.45 -25.67
CA ARG A 132 18.82 -22.02 -26.03
C ARG A 132 17.60 -21.14 -26.37
N PRO A 133 17.65 -19.81 -26.15
CA PRO A 133 18.51 -18.87 -26.91
C PRO A 133 19.49 -18.05 -26.05
N ARG A 134 20.39 -17.33 -26.73
CA ARG A 134 21.29 -16.31 -26.16
C ARG A 134 20.44 -15.09 -25.75
N GLU A 135 20.65 -14.56 -24.55
CA GLU A 135 20.15 -13.23 -24.19
C GLU A 135 20.96 -12.20 -24.98
N ILE A 136 20.25 -11.28 -25.63
CA ILE A 136 20.76 -10.06 -26.23
C ILE A 136 20.71 -9.03 -25.10
N ASP A 137 21.83 -8.40 -24.81
CA ASP A 137 21.90 -7.23 -23.95
C ASP A 137 21.21 -6.07 -24.67
N ASP A 138 20.01 -5.71 -24.23
CA ASP A 138 19.39 -4.42 -24.56
C ASP A 138 19.67 -3.45 -23.42
N ASP A 139 20.88 -2.88 -23.49
CA ASP A 139 21.16 -1.54 -23.00
C ASP A 139 20.17 -0.53 -23.59
N PHE A 140 19.86 0.50 -22.79
CA PHE A 140 19.36 1.79 -23.25
C PHE A 140 18.00 1.84 -23.98
N ILE A 141 16.94 2.13 -23.20
CA ILE A 141 15.98 3.16 -23.63
C ILE A 141 15.86 4.24 -22.55
N LEU A 142 16.52 5.35 -22.85
CA LEU A 142 16.18 6.70 -22.43
C LEU A 142 14.73 7.05 -22.80
N ASN A 143 14.04 7.73 -21.90
CA ASN A 143 13.27 8.95 -22.18
C ASN A 143 12.86 9.53 -20.81
N ARG A 144 13.54 10.59 -20.36
CA ARG A 144 13.29 11.99 -20.72
C ARG A 144 11.92 12.46 -20.25
#